data_AF-A0A933APT0-F1
#
_entry.id   AF-A0A933APT0-F1
#
_cell.length_a   1.000
_cell.length_b   1.000
_cell.length_c   1.000
_cell.angle_alpha   90.00
_cell.angle_beta   90.00
_cell.angle_gamma   90.00
#
_symmetry.space_group_name_H-M   'P 1'
#
loop_
_entity.id
_entity.type
_entity.pdbx_description
1 polymer ?
#
loop_
_entity_poly.entity_id
_entity_poly.type
_entity_poly.pdbx_seq_one_letter_code
_entity_poly.pdbx_strand_id
1 'polypeptide(L)'
;SGACSSCHKDTTNWKNATFNHSNIGGQDCSACHNPPANHYSGACSSCHKDTTNWKNATFNHSNIGGQDCSACHNPPASHYSGACSSCHKDTTNWKNAGFDHSQIGGQDCSACHTPPANHYGGACNSCHKDTSNWGNAGFNHDNIGGQDCSACHTPPGNHYGTPCDSCHKDTGNWGNVAFRHPWFDIHHEDTNGDCANCHPGGDYSQTDCVTCHAQNGDSAISDKGLWLGPPSR
;
A
#
# COMPACT_ATOMS: atom_id res chain seq x y z
N SER A 1 -52.92 10.44 -4.29
CA SER A 1 -53.93 10.91 -3.33
C SER A 1 -55.29 10.31 -3.70
N GLY A 2 -55.86 9.47 -2.83
CA GLY A 2 -57.18 8.84 -3.02
C GLY A 2 -58.31 9.62 -2.35
N ALA A 3 -59.56 9.44 -2.81
CA ALA A 3 -60.73 10.11 -2.25
C ALA A 3 -61.05 9.60 -0.83
N CYS A 4 -61.41 10.47 0.10
CA CYS A 4 -61.67 10.10 1.51
C CYS A 4 -62.71 8.96 1.67
N SER A 5 -63.66 8.87 0.73
CA SER A 5 -64.69 7.83 0.66
C SER A 5 -64.14 6.42 0.42
N SER A 6 -62.91 6.26 -0.07
CA SER A 6 -62.31 4.93 -0.28
C SER A 6 -61.92 4.23 1.03
N CYS A 7 -61.81 4.97 2.13
CA CYS A 7 -61.49 4.43 3.46
C CYS A 7 -62.62 4.68 4.46
N HIS A 8 -63.31 5.83 4.36
CA HIS A 8 -64.38 6.22 5.27
C HIS A 8 -65.74 5.99 4.62
N LYS A 9 -66.32 4.81 4.88
CA LYS A 9 -67.71 4.50 4.46
C LYS A 9 -68.74 5.17 5.35
N ASP A 10 -68.39 5.44 6.60
CA ASP A 10 -69.19 6.24 7.54
C ASP A 10 -68.61 7.65 7.61
N THR A 11 -69.29 8.59 6.97
CA THR A 11 -68.94 10.03 6.96
C THR A 11 -69.61 10.81 8.09
N THR A 12 -70.41 10.16 8.95
CA THR A 12 -71.13 10.83 10.04
C THR A 12 -70.28 11.02 11.30
N ASN A 13 -69.31 10.14 11.53
CA ASN A 13 -68.48 10.15 12.74
C ASN A 13 -66.98 9.93 12.47
N TRP A 14 -66.56 9.61 11.22
CA TRP A 14 -65.16 9.49 10.74
C TRP A 14 -64.22 8.58 11.56
N LYS A 15 -64.75 7.82 12.52
CA LYS A 15 -63.95 7.00 13.45
C LYS A 15 -63.56 5.65 12.87
N ASN A 16 -64.43 5.04 12.07
CA ASN A 16 -64.17 3.73 11.47
C ASN A 16 -63.75 3.89 10.01
N ALA A 17 -62.47 3.61 9.74
CA ALA A 17 -61.96 3.42 8.39
C ALA A 17 -61.89 1.91 8.10
N THR A 18 -62.54 1.47 7.03
CA THR A 18 -62.37 0.11 6.50
C THR A 18 -61.80 0.25 5.09
N PHE A 19 -60.58 -0.23 4.92
CA PHE A 19 -59.89 -0.20 3.64
C PHE A 19 -59.73 -1.62 3.08
N ASN A 20 -60.06 -1.81 1.81
CA ASN A 20 -59.83 -3.07 1.10
C ASN A 20 -58.57 -2.96 0.24
N HIS A 21 -57.54 -3.73 0.60
CA HIS A 21 -56.26 -3.76 -0.11
C HIS A 21 -56.36 -4.29 -1.56
N SER A 22 -57.47 -4.91 -1.97
CA SER A 22 -57.69 -5.24 -3.39
C SER A 22 -57.80 -3.98 -4.28
N ASN A 23 -58.08 -2.82 -3.67
CA ASN A 23 -58.34 -1.57 -4.39
C ASN A 23 -57.10 -0.67 -4.53
N ILE A 24 -55.90 -1.17 -4.17
CA ILE A 24 -54.66 -0.34 -4.23
C ILE A 24 -54.18 -0.07 -5.67
N GLY A 25 -54.77 -0.73 -6.67
CA GLY A 25 -54.47 -0.45 -8.09
C GLY A 25 -53.00 -0.68 -8.48
N GLY A 26 -52.32 -1.62 -7.81
CA GLY A 26 -50.90 -1.92 -8.08
C GLY A 26 -49.90 -0.91 -7.52
N GLN A 27 -50.34 0.06 -6.71
CA GLN A 27 -49.40 0.94 -5.99
C GLN A 27 -48.53 0.12 -5.02
N ASP A 28 -47.26 0.52 -4.89
CA ASP A 28 -46.36 -0.07 -3.90
C ASP A 28 -46.83 0.28 -2.47
N CYS A 29 -46.58 -0.62 -1.53
CA CYS A 29 -47.02 -0.47 -0.14
C CYS A 29 -46.40 0.78 0.50
N SER A 30 -45.19 1.15 0.06
CA SER A 30 -44.45 2.35 0.48
C SER A 30 -45.18 3.67 0.18
N ALA A 31 -46.18 3.68 -0.71
CA ALA A 31 -47.00 4.86 -0.99
C ALA A 31 -47.90 5.26 0.21
N CYS A 32 -48.18 4.31 1.12
CA CYS A 32 -49.07 4.52 2.27
C CYS A 32 -48.44 4.07 3.59
N HIS A 33 -47.54 3.10 3.58
CA HIS A 33 -46.92 2.52 4.76
C HIS A 33 -45.44 2.89 4.86
N ASN A 34 -45.00 3.19 6.08
CA ASN A 34 -43.59 3.34 6.38
C ASN A 34 -43.02 2.01 6.87
N PRO A 35 -41.85 1.59 6.36
CA PRO A 35 -41.19 0.41 6.88
C PRO A 35 -40.65 0.65 8.30
N PRO A 36 -40.45 -0.41 9.09
CA PRO A 36 -39.71 -0.34 10.36
C PRO A 36 -38.29 0.20 10.19
N ALA A 37 -37.66 0.59 11.30
CA ALA A 37 -36.24 0.94 11.31
C ALA A 37 -35.37 -0.24 10.85
N ASN A 38 -34.24 0.06 10.18
CA ASN A 38 -33.30 -0.93 9.63
C ASN A 38 -33.89 -1.87 8.57
N HIS A 39 -34.97 -1.47 7.90
CA HIS A 39 -35.53 -2.20 6.77
C HIS A 39 -34.78 -1.91 5.47
N TYR A 40 -34.62 -2.92 4.62
CA TYR A 40 -34.02 -2.77 3.29
C TYR A 40 -34.91 -1.94 2.35
N SER A 41 -34.30 -1.15 1.46
CA SER A 41 -35.02 -0.41 0.42
C SER A 41 -35.53 -1.33 -0.70
N GLY A 42 -36.60 -0.93 -1.36
CA GLY A 42 -37.18 -1.63 -2.52
C GLY A 42 -38.69 -1.81 -2.40
N ALA A 43 -39.31 -2.31 -3.47
CA ALA A 43 -40.74 -2.60 -3.48
C ALA A 43 -41.06 -3.70 -2.45
N CYS A 44 -42.06 -3.47 -1.60
CA CYS A 44 -42.34 -4.37 -0.48
C CYS A 44 -42.72 -5.78 -0.97
N SER A 45 -43.41 -5.86 -2.11
CA SER A 45 -43.83 -7.11 -2.76
C SER A 45 -42.68 -7.95 -3.32
N SER A 46 -41.47 -7.38 -3.45
CA SER A 46 -40.27 -8.12 -3.83
C SER A 46 -39.81 -9.08 -2.73
N CYS A 47 -40.12 -8.77 -1.47
CA CYS A 47 -39.71 -9.55 -0.29
C CYS A 47 -40.92 -10.18 0.44
N HIS A 48 -42.02 -9.45 0.53
CA HIS A 48 -43.22 -9.88 1.26
C HIS A 48 -44.26 -10.45 0.30
N LYS A 49 -44.26 -11.78 0.13
CA LYS A 49 -45.31 -12.49 -0.61
C LYS A 49 -46.58 -12.69 0.21
N ASP A 50 -46.44 -12.80 1.52
CA ASP A 50 -47.54 -12.79 2.48
C ASP A 50 -47.58 -11.43 3.21
N THR A 51 -48.63 -10.66 2.94
CA THR A 51 -48.87 -9.34 3.54
C THR A 51 -49.84 -9.38 4.72
N THR A 52 -50.27 -10.58 5.16
CA THR A 52 -51.21 -10.73 6.28
C THR A 52 -50.54 -10.52 7.63
N ASN A 53 -49.31 -11.01 7.78
CA ASN A 53 -48.55 -10.93 9.04
C ASN A 53 -47.18 -10.25 8.89
N TRP A 54 -46.73 -9.97 7.65
CA TRP A 54 -45.45 -9.33 7.33
C TRP A 54 -44.20 -10.06 7.87
N LYS A 55 -44.34 -11.34 8.26
CA LYS A 55 -43.23 -12.21 8.69
C LYS A 55 -42.74 -13.06 7.52
N ASN A 56 -41.55 -13.64 7.67
CA ASN A 56 -40.95 -14.57 6.71
C ASN A 56 -40.78 -13.96 5.31
N ALA A 57 -40.18 -12.77 5.24
CA ALA A 57 -39.81 -12.18 3.97
C ALA A 57 -38.80 -13.08 3.24
N THR A 58 -38.99 -13.25 1.94
CA THR A 58 -38.11 -14.02 1.07
C THR A 58 -37.71 -13.15 -0.10
N PHE A 59 -36.42 -12.99 -0.33
CA PHE A 59 -35.89 -12.23 -1.45
C PHE A 59 -35.09 -13.16 -2.38
N ASN A 60 -35.31 -13.03 -3.69
CA ASN A 60 -34.52 -13.73 -4.68
C ASN A 60 -33.50 -12.78 -5.30
N HIS A 61 -32.22 -13.01 -4.99
CA HIS A 61 -31.10 -12.21 -5.50
C HIS A 61 -30.96 -12.25 -7.03
N SER A 62 -31.54 -13.24 -7.74
CA SER A 62 -31.55 -13.23 -9.22
C SER A 62 -32.29 -12.03 -9.80
N ASN A 63 -33.16 -11.39 -9.01
CA ASN A 63 -34.00 -10.27 -9.44
C ASN A 63 -33.37 -8.89 -9.16
N ILE A 64 -32.11 -8.84 -8.71
CA ILE A 64 -31.41 -7.58 -8.38
C ILE A 64 -31.11 -6.70 -9.60
N GLY A 65 -31.22 -7.24 -10.82
CA GLY A 65 -31.13 -6.45 -12.05
C GLY A 65 -29.77 -5.76 -12.26
N GLY A 66 -28.69 -6.33 -11.73
CA GLY A 66 -27.33 -5.79 -11.85
C GLY A 66 -26.98 -4.67 -10.88
N GLN A 67 -27.86 -4.33 -9.92
CA GLN A 67 -27.46 -3.45 -8.82
C GLN A 67 -26.37 -4.11 -7.97
N ASP A 68 -25.42 -3.31 -7.49
CA ASP A 68 -24.41 -3.80 -6.56
C ASP A 68 -25.05 -4.13 -5.20
N CYS A 69 -24.53 -5.15 -4.52
CA CYS A 69 -25.01 -5.59 -3.22
C CYS A 69 -24.97 -4.47 -2.17
N SER A 70 -24.02 -3.53 -2.30
CA SER A 70 -23.88 -2.35 -1.45
C SER A 70 -25.05 -1.37 -1.53
N ALA A 71 -25.92 -1.47 -2.53
CA ALA A 71 -27.16 -0.70 -2.60
C ALA A 71 -28.13 -1.06 -1.46
N CYS A 72 -28.02 -2.27 -0.91
CA CYS A 72 -28.88 -2.77 0.16
C CYS A 72 -28.10 -3.16 1.42
N HIS A 73 -26.91 -3.75 1.25
CA HIS A 73 -26.11 -4.29 2.35
C HIS A 73 -24.95 -3.39 2.71
N ASN A 74 -24.63 -3.34 4.00
CA ASN A 74 -23.41 -2.68 4.47
C ASN A 74 -22.31 -3.72 4.67
N PRO A 75 -21.08 -3.47 4.20
CA PRO A 75 -19.96 -4.35 4.47
C PRO A 75 -19.56 -4.29 5.96
N PRO A 76 -18.92 -5.34 6.50
CA PRO A 76 -18.30 -5.31 7.82
C PRO A 76 -17.21 -4.23 7.95
N ALA A 77 -16.82 -3.91 9.17
CA ALA A 77 -15.65 -3.09 9.43
C ALA A 77 -14.38 -3.73 8.81
N SER A 78 -13.50 -2.91 8.25
CA SER A 78 -12.25 -3.33 7.60
C SER A 78 -12.43 -4.23 6.36
N HIS A 79 -13.58 -4.19 5.71
CA HIS A 79 -13.79 -4.83 4.41
C HIS A 79 -13.11 -4.06 3.27
N TYR A 80 -12.60 -4.77 2.27
CA TYR A 80 -12.04 -4.14 1.07
C TYR A 80 -13.10 -3.40 0.26
N SER A 81 -12.76 -2.23 -0.28
CA SER A 81 -13.65 -1.48 -1.17
C SER A 81 -13.74 -2.13 -2.55
N GLY A 82 -14.88 -1.98 -3.20
CA GLY A 82 -15.10 -2.47 -4.57
C GLY A 82 -16.52 -3.01 -4.75
N ALA A 83 -16.83 -3.44 -5.97
CA ALA A 83 -18.08 -4.12 -6.24
C ALA A 83 -18.12 -5.45 -5.49
N CYS A 84 -19.19 -5.72 -4.75
CA CYS A 84 -19.26 -6.92 -3.91
C CYS A 84 -19.16 -8.20 -4.74
N SER A 85 -19.72 -8.18 -5.95
CA SER A 85 -19.70 -9.29 -6.92
C SER A 85 -18.32 -9.62 -7.47
N SER A 86 -17.34 -8.73 -7.33
CA SER A 86 -15.94 -9.00 -7.69
C SER A 86 -15.31 -10.08 -6.81
N CYS A 87 -15.77 -10.20 -5.56
CA CYS A 87 -15.26 -11.16 -4.58
C CYS A 87 -16.31 -12.23 -4.22
N HIS A 88 -17.57 -11.84 -4.07
CA HIS A 88 -18.65 -12.70 -3.63
C HIS A 88 -19.46 -13.22 -4.83
N LYS A 89 -18.89 -14.22 -5.52
CA LYS A 89 -19.55 -14.84 -6.68
C LYS A 89 -20.67 -15.81 -6.30
N ASP A 90 -20.66 -16.32 -5.08
CA ASP A 90 -21.67 -17.24 -4.55
C ASP A 90 -22.59 -16.52 -3.55
N THR A 91 -23.82 -16.23 -3.97
CA THR A 91 -24.84 -15.62 -3.11
C THR A 91 -25.48 -16.59 -2.12
N THR A 92 -25.22 -17.90 -2.25
CA THR A 92 -25.71 -18.94 -1.34
C THR A 92 -24.73 -19.22 -0.19
N ASN A 93 -23.43 -19.04 -0.44
CA ASN A 93 -22.38 -19.10 0.58
C ASN A 93 -21.55 -17.82 0.58
N TRP A 94 -22.13 -16.73 1.10
CA TRP A 94 -21.52 -15.41 1.07
C TRP A 94 -20.14 -15.33 1.75
N LYS A 95 -19.87 -16.20 2.74
CA LYS A 95 -18.57 -16.24 3.42
C LYS A 95 -17.45 -16.75 2.51
N ASN A 96 -17.78 -17.48 1.45
CA ASN A 96 -16.82 -17.99 0.48
C ASN A 96 -16.53 -16.91 -0.58
N ALA A 97 -15.72 -15.92 -0.19
CA ALA A 97 -15.23 -14.90 -1.12
C ALA A 97 -13.98 -15.41 -1.86
N GLY A 98 -13.90 -15.13 -3.15
CA GLY A 98 -12.73 -15.40 -3.97
C GLY A 98 -12.44 -14.20 -4.87
N PHE A 99 -11.21 -13.72 -4.85
CA PHE A 99 -10.77 -12.61 -5.69
C PHE A 99 -9.72 -13.09 -6.70
N ASP A 100 -9.95 -12.77 -7.97
CA ASP A 100 -9.03 -13.07 -9.05
C ASP A 100 -8.12 -11.86 -9.32
N HIS A 101 -6.86 -11.98 -8.92
CA HIS A 101 -5.86 -10.93 -9.08
C HIS A 101 -5.52 -10.62 -10.56
N SER A 102 -5.93 -11.45 -11.52
CA SER A 102 -5.82 -11.09 -12.94
C SER A 102 -6.70 -9.89 -13.32
N GLN A 103 -7.72 -9.60 -12.50
CA GLN A 103 -8.72 -8.55 -12.76
C GLN A 103 -8.34 -7.20 -12.13
N ILE A 104 -7.15 -7.03 -11.52
CA ILE A 104 -6.81 -5.78 -10.81
C ILE A 104 -6.57 -4.59 -11.76
N GLY A 105 -6.50 -4.81 -13.07
CA GLY A 105 -6.40 -3.73 -14.06
C GLY A 105 -5.14 -2.86 -13.93
N GLY A 106 -4.06 -3.40 -13.36
CA GLY A 106 -2.81 -2.65 -13.14
C GLY A 106 -2.80 -1.72 -11.92
N GLN A 107 -3.82 -1.78 -11.05
CA GLN A 107 -3.76 -1.10 -9.76
C GLN A 107 -2.60 -1.64 -8.92
N ASP A 108 -1.95 -0.77 -8.14
CA ASP A 108 -0.92 -1.22 -7.21
C ASP A 108 -1.53 -2.05 -6.08
N CYS A 109 -0.78 -3.04 -5.60
CA CYS A 109 -1.21 -3.92 -4.52
C CYS A 109 -1.55 -3.14 -3.24
N SER A 110 -0.91 -1.99 -3.02
CA SER A 110 -1.15 -1.10 -1.88
C SER A 110 -2.53 -0.46 -1.88
N ALA A 111 -3.28 -0.52 -2.99
CA ALA A 111 -4.66 -0.05 -3.05
C ALA A 111 -5.59 -0.89 -2.15
N CYS A 112 -5.20 -2.15 -1.90
CA CYS A 112 -5.95 -3.07 -1.04
C CYS A 112 -5.09 -3.53 0.14
N HIS A 113 -3.86 -3.97 -0.10
CA HIS A 113 -3.03 -4.59 0.92
C HIS A 113 -2.20 -3.57 1.69
N THR A 114 -1.99 -3.84 2.98
CA THR A 114 -1.04 -3.09 3.80
C THR A 114 0.28 -3.86 3.87
N PRO A 115 1.42 -3.23 3.60
CA PRO A 115 2.72 -3.89 3.72
C PRO A 115 3.05 -4.20 5.20
N PRO A 116 3.89 -5.22 5.48
CA PRO A 116 4.46 -5.44 6.80
C PRO A 116 5.23 -4.23 7.35
N ALA A 117 5.46 -4.22 8.66
CA ALA A 117 6.30 -3.20 9.29
C ALA A 117 7.73 -3.21 8.69
N ASN A 118 8.36 -2.03 8.66
CA ASN A 118 9.72 -1.82 8.11
C ASN A 118 9.86 -2.16 6.61
N HIS A 119 8.78 -2.13 5.83
CA HIS A 119 8.84 -2.28 4.38
C HIS A 119 9.26 -0.97 3.69
N TYR A 120 10.11 -1.06 2.67
CA TYR A 120 10.41 0.05 1.77
C TYR A 120 9.15 0.52 1.02
N GLY A 121 9.01 1.83 0.81
CA GLY A 121 7.92 2.40 0.03
C GLY A 121 8.06 2.19 -1.48
N GLY A 122 7.02 2.56 -2.24
CA GLY A 122 6.99 2.46 -3.70
C GLY A 122 5.93 1.48 -4.20
N ALA A 123 5.81 1.35 -5.53
CA ALA A 123 4.87 0.42 -6.16
C ALA A 123 5.31 -1.03 -5.89
N CYS A 124 4.42 -1.86 -5.34
CA CYS A 124 4.75 -3.24 -4.92
C CYS A 124 5.31 -4.07 -6.07
N ASN A 125 4.78 -3.89 -7.28
CA ASN A 125 5.20 -4.60 -8.49
C ASN A 125 6.63 -4.25 -8.95
N SER A 126 7.26 -3.22 -8.37
CA SER A 126 8.65 -2.86 -8.65
C SER A 126 9.61 -3.85 -8.01
N CYS A 127 9.22 -4.44 -6.87
CA CYS A 127 10.02 -5.40 -6.11
C CYS A 127 9.46 -6.83 -6.17
N HIS A 128 8.13 -6.97 -6.16
CA HIS A 128 7.45 -8.27 -6.11
C HIS A 128 6.94 -8.67 -7.50
N LYS A 129 7.83 -9.26 -8.31
CA LYS A 129 7.45 -9.81 -9.62
C LYS A 129 6.71 -11.14 -9.51
N ASP A 130 6.98 -11.90 -8.45
CA ASP A 130 6.29 -13.14 -8.13
C ASP A 130 5.35 -12.92 -6.93
N THR A 131 4.07 -12.73 -7.21
CA THR A 131 3.04 -12.55 -6.17
C THR A 131 2.60 -13.86 -5.51
N SER A 132 3.15 -15.00 -5.93
CA SER A 132 2.97 -16.29 -5.25
C SER A 132 4.00 -16.52 -4.15
N ASN A 133 5.12 -15.78 -4.18
CA ASN A 133 6.17 -15.81 -3.17
C ASN A 133 6.68 -14.40 -2.83
N TRP A 134 6.01 -13.75 -1.88
CA TRP A 134 6.35 -12.40 -1.42
C TRP A 134 7.71 -12.30 -0.72
N GLY A 135 8.30 -13.42 -0.27
CA GLY A 135 9.65 -13.44 0.29
C GLY A 135 10.73 -13.25 -0.78
N ASN A 136 10.42 -13.55 -2.04
CA ASN A 136 11.34 -13.39 -3.16
C ASN A 136 11.18 -12.01 -3.82
N ALA A 137 11.54 -10.96 -3.08
CA ALA A 137 11.58 -9.61 -3.62
C ALA A 137 12.90 -9.37 -4.36
N GLY A 138 12.83 -8.80 -5.56
CA GLY A 138 13.98 -8.39 -6.33
C GLY A 138 13.83 -6.95 -6.79
N PHE A 139 14.82 -6.11 -6.50
CA PHE A 139 14.82 -4.71 -6.91
C PHE A 139 16.03 -4.43 -7.79
N ASN A 140 15.81 -3.80 -8.95
CA ASN A 140 16.90 -3.37 -9.83
C ASN A 140 17.28 -1.92 -9.52
N HIS A 141 18.48 -1.73 -8.99
CA HIS A 141 19.05 -0.42 -8.65
C HIS A 141 19.39 0.43 -9.89
N ASP A 142 19.47 -0.12 -11.10
CA ASP A 142 19.71 0.63 -12.34
C ASP A 142 18.58 1.66 -12.63
N ASN A 143 17.39 1.42 -12.09
CA ASN A 143 16.19 2.21 -12.37
C ASN A 143 15.78 3.15 -11.22
N ILE A 144 16.70 3.48 -10.30
CA ILE A 144 16.41 4.39 -9.17
C ILE A 144 16.27 5.88 -9.58
N GLY A 145 16.45 6.19 -10.88
CA GLY A 145 16.24 7.55 -11.40
C GLY A 145 17.21 8.60 -10.83
N GLY A 146 18.40 8.18 -10.38
CA GLY A 146 19.41 9.06 -9.79
C GLY A 146 19.09 9.50 -8.35
N GLN A 147 18.15 8.85 -7.67
CA GLN A 147 17.95 9.07 -6.24
C GLN A 147 19.17 8.64 -5.44
N ASP A 148 19.54 9.43 -4.43
CA ASP A 148 20.59 9.06 -3.47
C ASP A 148 20.16 7.79 -2.71
N CYS A 149 21.08 6.85 -2.50
CA CYS A 149 20.82 5.60 -1.79
C CYS A 149 20.24 5.82 -0.38
N SER A 150 20.60 6.93 0.27
CA SER A 150 20.09 7.34 1.58
C SER A 150 18.60 7.69 1.60
N ALA A 151 17.97 7.91 0.43
CA ALA A 151 16.52 8.07 0.34
C ALA A 151 15.75 6.80 0.72
N CYS A 152 16.39 5.64 0.58
CA CYS A 152 15.81 4.34 0.89
C CYS A 152 16.54 3.65 2.05
N HIS A 153 17.87 3.61 2.00
CA HIS A 153 18.70 2.87 2.95
C HIS A 153 19.17 3.74 4.10
N THR A 154 19.21 3.16 5.30
CA THR A 154 19.87 3.78 6.45
C THR A 154 21.32 3.33 6.49
N PRO A 155 22.30 4.26 6.52
CA PRO A 155 23.69 3.88 6.59
C PRO A 155 24.03 3.25 7.97
N PRO A 156 25.08 2.41 8.05
CA PRO A 156 25.58 1.90 9.32
C PRO A 156 26.00 3.01 10.30
N GLY A 157 26.15 2.67 11.58
CA GLY A 157 26.68 3.63 12.57
C GLY A 157 28.09 4.12 12.20
N ASN A 158 28.37 5.40 12.46
CA ASN A 158 29.64 6.08 12.16
C ASN A 158 30.01 6.12 10.65
N HIS A 159 29.03 5.96 9.75
CA HIS A 159 29.24 6.03 8.31
C HIS A 159 29.41 7.48 7.84
N TYR A 160 30.33 7.72 6.91
CA TYR A 160 30.72 9.06 6.47
C TYR A 160 30.30 9.36 5.03
N GLY A 161 29.74 10.56 4.86
CA GLY A 161 29.56 11.20 3.57
C GLY A 161 28.34 10.73 2.77
N THR A 162 27.98 11.55 1.80
CA THR A 162 27.01 11.31 0.73
C THR A 162 27.47 12.06 -0.53
N PRO A 163 27.01 11.69 -1.73
CA PRO A 163 26.14 10.55 -2.03
C PRO A 163 26.89 9.22 -1.98
N CYS A 164 26.21 8.13 -1.57
CA CYS A 164 26.84 6.84 -1.29
C CYS A 164 27.58 6.24 -2.50
N ASP A 165 27.07 6.50 -3.71
CA ASP A 165 27.66 6.08 -4.98
C ASP A 165 29.01 6.74 -5.29
N SER A 166 29.39 7.80 -4.56
CA SER A 166 30.73 8.38 -4.65
C SER A 166 31.81 7.39 -4.20
N CYS A 167 31.47 6.52 -3.25
CA CYS A 167 32.38 5.54 -2.65
C CYS A 167 32.00 4.09 -3.00
N HIS A 168 30.70 3.78 -3.06
CA HIS A 168 30.17 2.45 -3.35
C HIS A 168 29.80 2.32 -4.83
N LYS A 169 30.79 1.99 -5.67
CA LYS A 169 30.60 1.83 -7.12
C LYS A 169 29.92 0.52 -7.50
N ASP A 170 29.98 -0.48 -6.63
CA ASP A 170 29.30 -1.76 -6.79
C ASP A 170 28.19 -1.90 -5.74
N THR A 171 26.94 -1.68 -6.17
CA THR A 171 25.76 -1.82 -5.30
C THR A 171 25.43 -3.27 -4.95
N GLY A 172 26.03 -4.24 -5.64
CA GLY A 172 25.92 -5.67 -5.33
C GLY A 172 26.90 -6.12 -4.26
N ASN A 173 27.97 -5.36 -4.03
CA ASN A 173 29.00 -5.64 -3.04
C ASN A 173 29.45 -4.36 -2.32
N TRP A 174 28.67 -3.95 -1.32
CA TRP A 174 28.94 -2.75 -0.52
C TRP A 174 30.25 -2.79 0.27
N GLY A 175 30.84 -3.97 0.47
CA GLY A 175 32.16 -4.10 1.08
C GLY A 175 33.30 -3.61 0.16
N ASN A 176 33.05 -3.50 -1.14
CA ASN A 176 34.01 -2.99 -2.11
C ASN A 176 33.87 -1.47 -2.26
N VAL A 177 34.65 -0.74 -1.46
CA VAL A 177 34.71 0.73 -1.50
C VAL A 177 35.87 1.18 -2.38
N ALA A 178 35.58 2.02 -3.37
CA ALA A 178 36.59 2.63 -4.22
C ALA A 178 36.52 4.15 -4.08
N PHE A 179 37.49 4.71 -3.35
CA PHE A 179 37.66 6.15 -3.21
C PHE A 179 39.09 6.54 -3.61
N ARG A 180 39.22 7.57 -4.45
CA ARG A 180 40.52 8.10 -4.89
C ARG A 180 40.67 9.52 -4.40
N HIS A 181 41.77 9.80 -3.71
CA HIS A 181 42.17 11.16 -3.42
C HIS A 181 42.78 11.76 -4.71
N PRO A 182 42.31 12.94 -5.19
CA PRO A 182 42.77 13.51 -6.47
C PRO A 182 44.28 13.78 -6.55
N TRP A 183 44.96 13.84 -5.40
CA TRP A 183 46.36 14.25 -5.29
C TRP A 183 47.32 13.13 -4.86
N PHE A 184 46.81 11.93 -4.58
CA PHE A 184 47.63 10.75 -4.31
C PHE A 184 46.84 9.46 -4.55
N ASP A 185 47.45 8.50 -5.24
CA ASP A 185 46.84 7.20 -5.54
C ASP A 185 47.15 6.20 -4.42
N ILE A 186 46.43 6.29 -3.30
CA ILE A 186 46.49 5.24 -2.26
C ILE A 186 45.51 4.13 -2.66
N HIS A 187 46.04 2.93 -2.89
CA HIS A 187 45.23 1.73 -2.99
C HIS A 187 44.83 1.31 -1.56
N HIS A 188 43.56 1.48 -1.21
CA HIS A 188 43.05 1.28 0.15
C HIS A 188 42.78 -0.20 0.50
N GLU A 189 43.12 -1.12 -0.41
CA GLU A 189 42.99 -2.57 -0.24
C GLU A 189 43.63 -3.05 1.09
N ASP A 190 44.68 -2.37 1.56
CA ASP A 190 45.40 -2.70 2.80
C ASP A 190 44.84 -2.04 4.08
N THR A 191 43.93 -1.07 3.96
CA THR A 191 43.35 -0.34 5.12
C THR A 191 41.94 -0.79 5.49
N ASN A 192 41.35 -1.69 4.70
CA ASN A 192 40.00 -2.23 4.88
C ASN A 192 38.92 -1.13 5.06
N GLY A 193 39.14 0.07 4.50
CA GLY A 193 38.20 1.20 4.59
C GLY A 193 38.09 1.85 5.97
N ASP A 194 39.03 1.61 6.89
CA ASP A 194 39.02 2.28 8.20
C ASP A 194 39.60 3.70 8.10
N CYS A 195 38.70 4.64 7.83
CA CYS A 195 39.02 6.07 7.74
C CYS A 195 39.64 6.62 9.02
N ALA A 196 39.38 6.02 10.19
CA ALA A 196 39.87 6.52 11.48
C ALA A 196 41.40 6.41 11.62
N ASN A 197 42.02 5.51 10.86
CA ASN A 197 43.49 5.41 10.80
C ASN A 197 44.14 6.68 10.25
N CYS A 198 43.45 7.39 9.35
CA CYS A 198 43.94 8.61 8.72
C CYS A 198 43.22 9.88 9.23
N HIS A 199 42.00 9.73 9.74
CA HIS A 199 41.15 10.80 10.26
C HIS A 199 40.73 10.53 11.72
N PRO A 200 41.66 10.71 12.69
CA PRO A 200 41.35 10.49 14.10
C PRO A 200 40.17 11.35 14.56
N GLY A 201 39.21 10.74 15.27
CA GLY A 201 38.00 11.43 15.73
C GLY A 201 37.02 11.82 14.61
N GLY A 202 37.22 11.34 13.38
CA GLY A 202 36.39 11.71 12.23
C GLY A 202 36.66 13.12 11.70
N ASP A 203 37.84 13.69 12.00
CA ASP A 203 38.24 14.99 11.45
C ASP A 203 38.82 14.83 10.04
N TYR A 204 37.95 15.01 9.04
CA TYR A 204 38.31 14.92 7.62
C TYR A 204 39.03 16.16 7.07
N SER A 205 39.24 17.18 7.89
CA SER A 205 40.07 18.34 7.53
C SER A 205 41.56 18.09 7.74
N GLN A 206 41.90 17.03 8.47
CA GLN A 206 43.27 16.68 8.83
C GLN A 206 43.76 15.46 8.05
N THR A 207 44.12 15.66 6.79
CA THR A 207 44.99 14.70 6.08
C THR A 207 46.16 15.44 5.49
N ASP A 208 47.09 15.79 6.38
CA ASP A 208 48.46 16.09 6.02
C ASP A 208 49.23 14.76 5.94
N CYS A 209 49.84 14.49 4.79
CA CYS A 209 50.74 13.36 4.52
C CYS A 209 51.82 13.19 5.62
N VAL A 210 52.25 14.30 6.20
CA VAL A 210 53.29 14.36 7.24
C VAL A 210 52.81 13.77 8.56
N THR A 211 51.52 13.83 8.88
CA THR A 211 50.96 13.30 10.14
C THR A 211 51.11 11.79 10.27
N CYS A 212 51.10 11.05 9.15
CA CYS A 212 51.26 9.60 9.12
C CYS A 212 52.75 9.20 8.95
N HIS A 213 53.49 9.89 8.08
CA HIS A 213 54.90 9.56 7.81
C HIS A 213 55.90 10.14 8.82
N ALA A 214 55.51 11.06 9.70
CA ALA A 214 56.40 11.57 10.75
C ALA A 214 56.49 10.65 11.99
N GLN A 215 55.60 9.67 12.16
CA GLN A 215 55.48 8.91 13.40
C GLN A 215 56.53 7.79 13.58
N ASN A 216 57.21 7.37 12.51
CA ASN A 216 58.11 6.21 12.58
C ASN A 216 59.58 6.48 12.25
N GLY A 217 59.99 7.72 12.00
CA GLY A 217 61.38 8.01 11.62
C GLY A 217 61.83 7.31 10.33
N ASP A 218 60.88 6.79 9.54
CA ASP A 218 61.16 6.14 8.28
C ASP A 218 61.46 7.21 7.22
N SER A 219 62.71 7.17 6.76
CA SER A 219 63.13 7.89 5.58
C SER A 219 62.38 7.31 4.39
N ALA A 220 61.34 8.01 3.92
CA ALA A 220 60.80 7.93 2.56
C ALA A 220 60.81 6.53 1.93
N ILE A 221 59.78 5.72 2.22
CA ILE A 221 59.42 4.64 1.29
C ILE A 221 58.58 5.32 0.20
N SER A 222 59.25 5.77 -0.85
CA SER A 222 58.58 6.13 -2.10
C SER A 222 57.91 4.87 -2.63
N ASP A 223 56.63 4.97 -2.93
CA ASP A 223 55.93 3.95 -3.68
C ASP A 223 56.71 3.71 -4.99
N LYS A 224 57.25 2.49 -5.13
CA LYS A 224 58.06 1.99 -6.27
C LYS A 224 59.48 2.56 -6.48
N GLY A 225 60.26 2.72 -5.42
CA GLY A 225 61.73 2.58 -5.52
C GLY A 225 62.48 3.58 -6.42
N LEU A 226 61.98 4.82 -6.58
CA LEU A 226 62.73 5.90 -7.22
C LEU A 226 63.00 7.03 -6.22
N TRP A 227 64.23 7.04 -5.71
CA TRP A 227 64.77 8.13 -4.91
C TRP A 227 64.95 9.39 -5.78
N LEU A 228 64.09 10.39 -5.59
CA LEU A 228 64.36 11.75 -6.04
C LEU A 228 65.05 12.47 -4.88
N GLY A 229 66.34 12.72 -5.02
CA GLY A 229 67.19 13.29 -3.98
C GLY A 229 66.71 14.65 -3.43
N PRO A 230 67.35 15.17 -2.36
CA PRO A 230 66.88 16.37 -1.69
C PRO A 230 66.88 17.59 -2.61
N PRO A 231 65.95 18.54 -2.41
CA PRO A 231 65.88 19.75 -3.22
C PRO A 231 67.16 20.57 -3.05
N SER A 232 67.81 20.87 -4.17
CA SER A 232 68.91 21.82 -4.25
C SER A 232 68.45 23.19 -3.74
N ARG A 233 69.25 23.80 -2.86
CA ARG A 233 69.06 25.15 -2.33
C ARG A 233 68.92 26.20 -3.43
#